data_AF-A0A965FN33-F1
#
_entry.id   AF-A0A965FN33-F1
#
_cell.length_a   1.000
_cell.length_b   1.000
_cell.length_c   1.000
_cell.angle_alpha   90.00
_cell.angle_beta   90.00
_cell.angle_gamma   90.00
#
_symmetry.space_group_name_H-M   'P 1'
#
loop_
_entity.id
_entity.type
_entity.pdbx_description
1 polymer ?
#
loop_
_entity_poly.entity_id
_entity_poly.type
_entity_poly.pdbx_seq_one_letter_code
_entity_poly.pdbx_strand_id
1 'polypeptide(L)'
;MRTSGILHWAKENLFSSVFNTILTLLILYGLFQIIPGMIDRLFINAIWTANSSKDCNPEVLGRSVGVCWGFVNAHWGYFIFGQYPEHLRWRPELFFVLEAIGLVWLLAPSIPRKDWAMIYFFIVFPIVGFMLLHGAPSLGLPIVQTHFWGGFLVSIVIGTVGIVISVP
;
A
#
# COMPACT_ATOMS: atom_id res chain seq x y z
N MET A 1 -7.97 -35.69 -22.51
CA MET A 1 -6.74 -34.87 -22.44
C MET A 1 -6.90 -33.93 -21.26
N ARG A 2 -5.94 -33.84 -20.34
CA ARG A 2 -6.05 -32.95 -19.17
C ARG A 2 -6.02 -31.49 -19.65
N THR A 3 -7.19 -30.85 -19.68
CA THR A 3 -7.42 -29.43 -20.02
C THR A 3 -7.06 -28.49 -18.86
N SER A 4 -6.05 -28.83 -18.07
CA SER A 4 -5.69 -28.07 -16.87
C SER A 4 -4.23 -28.33 -16.49
N GLY A 5 -3.43 -27.26 -16.53
CA GLY A 5 -2.01 -27.23 -16.18
C GLY A 5 -1.40 -25.86 -16.48
N ILE A 6 -0.29 -25.51 -15.83
CA ILE A 6 0.36 -24.19 -15.93
C ILE A 6 0.73 -23.85 -17.39
N LEU A 7 1.26 -24.83 -18.14
CA LEU A 7 1.58 -24.67 -19.57
C LEU A 7 0.35 -24.40 -20.44
N HIS A 8 -0.77 -25.05 -20.14
CA HIS A 8 -2.02 -24.85 -20.87
C HIS A 8 -2.59 -23.46 -20.58
N TRP A 9 -2.61 -23.05 -19.30
CA TRP A 9 -3.01 -21.71 -18.89
C TRP A 9 -2.14 -20.62 -19.54
N ALA A 10 -0.81 -20.80 -19.57
CA ALA A 10 0.09 -19.83 -20.18
C ALA A 10 -0.18 -19.67 -21.69
N LYS A 11 -0.41 -20.79 -22.39
CA LYS A 11 -0.77 -20.75 -23.82
C LYS A 11 -2.09 -20.01 -24.06
N GLU A 12 -3.08 -20.23 -23.20
CA GLU A 12 -4.42 -19.63 -23.37
C GLU A 12 -4.52 -18.17 -22.90
N ASN A 13 -3.66 -17.72 -21.99
CA ASN A 13 -3.73 -16.36 -21.44
C ASN A 13 -2.64 -15.44 -21.98
N LEU A 14 -1.40 -15.92 -22.10
CA LEU A 14 -0.24 -15.09 -22.49
C LEU A 14 0.05 -15.21 -23.99
N PHE A 15 -0.10 -16.40 -24.56
CA PHE A 15 0.30 -16.71 -25.95
C PHE A 15 -0.89 -17.08 -26.86
N SER A 16 -2.07 -16.58 -26.54
CA SER A 16 -3.32 -16.97 -27.22
C SER A 16 -3.47 -16.40 -28.63
N SER A 17 -2.76 -15.32 -28.94
CA SER A 17 -2.71 -14.71 -30.26
C SER A 17 -1.29 -14.22 -30.56
N VAL A 18 -1.00 -13.94 -31.84
CA VAL A 18 0.28 -13.35 -32.25
C VAL A 18 0.53 -12.01 -31.56
N PHE A 19 -0.50 -11.17 -31.44
CA PHE A 19 -0.41 -9.90 -30.72
C PHE A 19 -0.07 -10.11 -29.24
N ASN A 20 -0.80 -10.99 -28.54
CA ASN A 20 -0.54 -11.29 -27.12
C ASN A 20 0.86 -11.90 -26.90
N THR A 21 1.31 -12.72 -27.85
CA THR A 21 2.66 -13.29 -27.82
C THR A 21 3.72 -12.20 -27.92
N ILE A 22 3.60 -11.29 -28.90
CA ILE A 22 4.52 -10.16 -29.07
C ILE A 22 4.51 -9.28 -27.82
N LEU A 23 3.33 -8.91 -27.33
CA LEU A 23 3.18 -8.08 -26.14
C LEU A 23 3.81 -8.74 -24.90
N THR A 24 3.57 -10.03 -24.69
CA THR A 24 4.16 -10.80 -23.59
C THR A 24 5.69 -10.80 -23.68
N LEU A 25 6.26 -11.06 -24.85
CA LEU A 25 7.70 -11.05 -25.04
C LEU A 25 8.32 -9.67 -24.80
N LEU A 26 7.66 -8.60 -25.24
CA LEU A 26 8.10 -7.22 -24.99
C LEU A 26 8.09 -6.88 -23.49
N ILE A 27 7.03 -7.27 -22.77
CA ILE A 27 6.94 -7.08 -21.31
C ILE A 27 8.06 -7.87 -20.62
N LEU A 28 8.24 -9.15 -20.95
CA LEU A 28 9.29 -9.98 -20.36
C LEU A 28 10.69 -9.41 -20.63
N TYR A 29 10.94 -8.90 -21.83
CA TYR A 29 12.19 -8.24 -22.17
C TYR A 29 12.39 -6.95 -21.35
N GLY A 30 11.37 -6.11 -21.23
CA GLY A 30 11.42 -4.90 -20.40
C GLY A 30 11.69 -5.22 -18.93
N LEU A 31 11.01 -6.23 -18.38
CA LEU A 31 11.26 -6.72 -17.02
C LEU A 31 12.69 -7.23 -16.87
N PHE A 32 13.22 -7.96 -17.85
CA PHE A 32 14.59 -8.45 -17.83
C PHE A 32 15.63 -7.31 -17.80
N GLN A 33 15.34 -6.16 -18.45
CA GLN A 33 16.23 -5.00 -18.39
C GLN A 33 16.19 -4.27 -17.05
N ILE A 34 15.03 -4.23 -16.38
CA ILE A 34 14.80 -3.41 -15.18
C ILE A 34 15.11 -4.17 -13.89
N ILE A 35 14.64 -5.42 -13.79
CA ILE A 35 14.67 -6.21 -12.55
C ILE A 35 16.09 -6.39 -12.01
N PRO A 36 17.13 -6.74 -12.80
CA PRO A 36 18.47 -6.93 -12.27
C PRO A 36 19.02 -5.67 -11.60
N GLY A 37 18.83 -4.50 -12.22
CA GLY A 37 19.25 -3.22 -11.64
C GLY A 37 18.47 -2.84 -10.39
N MET A 38 17.19 -3.18 -10.33
CA MET A 38 16.37 -3.00 -9.12
C MET A 38 16.87 -3.89 -7.98
N ILE A 39 17.11 -5.17 -8.24
CA ILE A 39 17.60 -6.12 -7.22
C ILE A 39 18.94 -5.65 -6.66
N ASP A 40 19.85 -5.24 -7.55
CA ASP A 40 21.15 -4.73 -7.16
C ASP A 40 21.02 -3.53 -6.21
N ARG A 41 20.19 -2.54 -6.56
CA ARG A 41 20.04 -1.32 -5.74
C ARG A 41 19.19 -1.50 -4.49
N LEU A 42 18.17 -2.35 -4.51
CA LEU A 42 17.27 -2.55 -3.37
C LEU A 42 17.85 -3.48 -2.31
N PHE A 43 18.66 -4.46 -2.72
CA PHE A 43 19.09 -5.54 -1.82
C PHE A 43 20.61 -5.72 -1.78
N ILE A 44 21.31 -5.74 -2.93
CA ILE A 44 22.73 -6.12 -2.99
C ILE A 44 23.63 -4.96 -2.52
N ASN A 45 23.52 -3.80 -3.16
CA ASN A 45 24.29 -2.59 -2.88
C ASN A 45 23.60 -1.65 -1.90
N ALA A 46 22.50 -2.08 -1.27
CA ALA A 46 21.73 -1.31 -0.31
C ALA A 46 22.45 -1.15 1.04
N ILE A 47 22.13 -0.08 1.77
CA ILE A 47 22.63 0.16 3.12
C ILE A 47 21.50 -0.12 4.10
N TRP A 48 21.65 -1.20 4.86
CA TRP A 48 20.63 -1.71 5.78
C TRP A 48 20.56 -0.90 7.08
N THR A 49 21.69 -0.42 7.57
CA THR A 49 21.78 0.36 8.81
C THR A 49 22.60 1.63 8.57
N ALA A 50 22.10 2.76 9.06
CA ALA A 50 22.77 4.06 8.96
C ALA A 50 22.45 4.86 10.22
N ASN A 51 23.47 5.49 10.82
CA ASN A 51 23.31 6.35 11.99
C ASN A 51 23.06 7.80 11.57
N SER A 52 23.47 8.16 10.35
CA SER A 52 23.33 9.50 9.78
C SER A 52 23.05 9.42 8.28
N SER A 53 22.38 10.44 7.73
CA SER A 53 22.20 10.60 6.28
C SER A 53 23.52 10.64 5.52
N LYS A 54 24.62 11.01 6.18
CA LYS A 54 25.97 11.03 5.59
C LYS A 54 26.51 9.62 5.31
N ASP A 55 26.06 8.63 6.09
CA ASP A 55 26.49 7.23 5.96
C ASP A 55 25.96 6.58 4.68
N CYS A 56 25.03 7.24 3.99
CA CYS A 56 24.46 6.79 2.73
C CYS A 56 24.95 7.58 1.51
N ASN A 57 25.96 8.44 1.66
CA ASN A 57 26.46 9.26 0.56
C ASN A 57 27.46 8.46 -0.34
N PRO A 58 27.19 8.32 -1.66
CA PRO A 58 28.10 7.65 -2.59
C PRO A 58 29.50 8.24 -2.66
N GLU A 59 29.63 9.56 -2.54
CA GLU A 59 30.90 10.26 -2.62
C GLU A 59 31.79 9.95 -1.42
N VAL A 60 31.18 9.75 -0.24
CA VAL A 60 31.89 9.40 1.00
C VAL A 60 32.31 7.93 0.98
N LEU A 61 31.50 7.06 0.38
CA LEU A 61 31.72 5.60 0.36
C LEU A 61 32.58 5.12 -0.82
N GLY A 62 32.84 5.98 -1.81
CA GLY A 62 33.66 5.65 -2.99
C GLY A 62 33.08 4.53 -3.87
N ARG A 63 31.80 4.20 -3.72
CA ARG A 63 31.10 3.16 -4.48
C ARG A 63 29.68 3.58 -4.81
N SER A 64 29.08 2.95 -5.83
CA SER A 64 27.64 3.09 -6.06
C SER A 64 26.87 2.55 -4.86
N VAL A 65 25.93 3.36 -4.38
CA VAL A 65 25.05 3.01 -3.27
C VAL A 65 23.65 2.79 -3.81
N GLY A 66 23.03 1.71 -3.33
CA GLY A 66 21.62 1.45 -3.55
C GLY A 66 20.73 2.29 -2.64
N VAL A 67 19.58 1.73 -2.27
CA VAL A 67 18.66 2.35 -1.32
C VAL A 67 19.27 2.36 0.09
N CYS A 68 19.07 3.47 0.79
CA CYS A 68 19.42 3.63 2.20
C CYS A 68 18.24 3.21 3.08
N TRP A 69 18.16 1.94 3.47
CA TRP A 69 17.11 1.44 4.35
C TRP A 69 17.15 2.06 5.75
N GLY A 70 18.32 2.50 6.23
CA GLY A 70 18.42 3.27 7.47
C GLY A 70 17.58 4.56 7.43
N PHE A 71 17.61 5.29 6.31
CA PHE A 71 16.76 6.46 6.10
C PHE A 71 15.28 6.10 6.03
N VAL A 72 14.94 5.05 5.28
CA VAL A 72 13.54 4.57 5.15
C VAL A 72 12.97 4.19 6.52
N ASN A 73 13.74 3.45 7.32
CA ASN A 73 13.35 3.03 8.66
C ASN A 73 13.18 4.23 9.60
N ALA A 74 14.09 5.21 9.55
CA ALA A 74 13.99 6.43 10.35
C ALA A 74 12.75 7.27 10.03
N HIS A 75 12.22 7.18 8.81
CA HIS A 75 11.05 7.94 8.35
C HIS A 75 9.80 7.07 8.13
N TRP A 76 9.80 5.84 8.64
CA TRP A 76 8.70 4.88 8.43
C TRP A 76 7.34 5.46 8.82
N GLY A 77 7.27 6.14 9.98
CA GLY A 77 6.05 6.80 10.43
C GLY A 77 5.55 7.90 9.48
N TYR A 78 6.46 8.61 8.80
CA TYR A 78 6.09 9.62 7.81
C TYR A 78 5.54 8.98 6.52
N PHE A 79 6.08 7.84 6.08
CA PHE A 79 5.55 7.13 4.92
C PHE A 79 4.15 6.56 5.16
N ILE A 80 3.85 6.11 6.39
CA ILE A 80 2.53 5.57 6.72
C ILE A 80 1.53 6.69 7.00
N PHE A 81 1.87 7.62 7.89
CA PHE A 81 0.93 8.60 8.45
C PHE A 81 1.08 10.00 7.84
N GLY A 82 2.08 10.25 7.01
CA GLY A 82 2.41 11.60 6.52
C GLY A 82 2.86 12.52 7.64
N GLN A 83 2.32 13.74 7.66
CA GLN A 83 2.60 14.75 8.67
C GLN A 83 1.65 14.66 9.89
N TYR A 84 0.91 13.56 10.04
CA TYR A 84 -0.01 13.38 11.15
C TYR A 84 0.74 13.45 12.49
N PRO A 85 0.29 14.28 13.46
CA PRO A 85 0.99 14.46 14.73
C PRO A 85 1.22 13.14 15.45
N GLU A 86 2.46 12.90 15.91
CA GLU A 86 2.88 11.62 16.46
C GLU A 86 2.01 11.14 17.63
N HIS A 87 1.73 12.04 18.58
CA HIS A 87 0.89 11.75 19.74
C HIS A 87 -0.59 11.43 19.40
N LEU A 88 -1.02 11.68 18.15
CA LEU A 88 -2.36 11.38 17.66
C LEU A 88 -2.38 10.20 16.67
N ARG A 89 -1.24 9.55 16.38
CA ARG A 89 -1.15 8.45 15.40
C ARG A 89 -1.99 7.23 15.74
N TRP A 90 -2.32 7.04 17.02
CA TRP A 90 -3.29 6.02 17.45
C TRP A 90 -4.64 6.13 16.71
N ARG A 91 -5.00 7.33 16.21
CA ARG A 91 -6.23 7.58 15.47
C ARG A 91 -6.16 6.94 14.06
N PRO A 92 -5.19 7.27 13.18
CA PRO A 92 -4.92 6.50 11.97
C PRO A 92 -4.70 5.00 12.17
N GLU A 93 -4.03 4.58 13.25
CA GLU A 93 -3.82 3.16 13.53
C GLU A 93 -5.14 2.44 13.79
N LEU A 94 -6.01 3.02 14.62
CA LEU A 94 -7.36 2.49 14.84
C LEU A 94 -8.19 2.52 13.55
N PHE A 95 -8.04 3.56 12.72
CA PHE A 95 -8.69 3.60 11.41
C PHE A 95 -8.32 2.38 10.56
N PHE A 96 -7.02 2.09 10.41
CA PHE A 96 -6.56 0.92 9.64
C PHE A 96 -7.05 -0.40 10.22
N VAL A 97 -7.06 -0.54 11.55
CA VAL A 97 -7.56 -1.75 12.21
C VAL A 97 -9.05 -1.94 11.94
N LEU A 98 -9.85 -0.89 12.11
CA LEU A 98 -11.30 -0.92 11.86
C LEU A 98 -11.62 -1.21 10.39
N GLU A 99 -10.83 -0.67 9.47
CA GLU A 99 -10.94 -0.94 8.05
C GLU A 99 -10.62 -2.38 7.71
N ALA A 100 -9.49 -2.90 8.21
CA ALA A 100 -9.08 -4.28 8.00
C ALA A 100 -10.13 -5.26 8.54
N ILE A 101 -10.68 -5.01 9.74
CA ILE A 101 -11.78 -5.80 10.30
C ILE A 101 -13.01 -5.74 9.38
N GLY A 102 -13.37 -4.55 8.90
CA GLY A 102 -14.48 -4.36 7.96
C GLY A 102 -14.31 -5.14 6.66
N LEU A 103 -13.14 -5.03 6.04
CA LEU A 103 -12.79 -5.73 4.81
C LEU A 103 -12.78 -7.24 5.00
N VAL A 104 -12.18 -7.74 6.08
CA VAL A 104 -12.18 -9.18 6.39
C VAL A 104 -13.61 -9.67 6.61
N TRP A 105 -14.44 -8.95 7.37
CA TRP A 105 -15.84 -9.33 7.57
C TRP A 105 -16.62 -9.35 6.25
N LEU A 106 -16.41 -8.35 5.40
CA LEU A 106 -17.11 -8.23 4.12
C LEU A 106 -16.64 -9.30 3.10
N LEU A 107 -15.34 -9.60 3.02
CA LEU A 107 -14.77 -10.46 1.99
C LEU A 107 -14.66 -11.94 2.40
N ALA A 108 -14.49 -12.26 3.68
CA ALA A 108 -14.32 -13.64 4.12
C ALA A 108 -15.63 -14.45 3.94
N PRO A 109 -15.69 -15.47 3.06
CA PRO A 109 -16.94 -16.19 2.78
C PRO A 109 -17.53 -16.93 4.00
N SER A 110 -16.68 -17.26 4.97
CA SER A 110 -17.03 -18.01 6.18
C SER A 110 -17.76 -17.19 7.25
N ILE A 111 -17.78 -15.86 7.16
CA ILE A 111 -18.37 -15.01 8.20
C ILE A 111 -19.82 -14.65 7.83
N PRO A 112 -20.83 -14.96 8.67
CA PRO A 112 -22.23 -14.68 8.38
C PRO A 112 -22.55 -13.18 8.51
N ARG A 113 -23.80 -12.81 8.15
CA ARG A 113 -24.35 -11.44 8.27
C ARG A 113 -23.64 -10.38 7.43
N LYS A 114 -23.54 -10.65 6.12
CA LYS A 114 -22.95 -9.73 5.14
C LYS A 114 -23.74 -8.43 4.98
N ASP A 115 -25.04 -8.47 5.23
CA ASP A 115 -25.92 -7.31 5.34
C ASP A 115 -25.42 -6.30 6.37
N TRP A 116 -25.08 -6.75 7.58
CA TRP A 116 -24.51 -5.89 8.62
C TRP A 116 -23.09 -5.45 8.30
N ALA A 117 -22.28 -6.32 7.68
CA ALA A 117 -20.95 -5.96 7.22
C ALA A 117 -20.99 -4.82 6.19
N MET A 118 -21.98 -4.83 5.27
CA MET A 118 -22.21 -3.75 4.32
C MET A 118 -22.62 -2.46 5.02
N ILE A 119 -23.60 -2.50 5.94
CA ILE A 119 -24.01 -1.30 6.71
C ILE A 119 -22.81 -0.71 7.46
N TYR A 120 -22.02 -1.56 8.11
CA TYR A 120 -20.80 -1.15 8.78
C TYR A 120 -19.84 -0.47 7.81
N PHE A 121 -19.51 -1.11 6.68
CA PHE A 121 -18.46 -0.64 5.79
C PHE A 121 -18.85 0.60 4.97
N PHE A 122 -20.11 0.71 4.54
CA PHE A 122 -20.58 1.77 3.67
C PHE A 122 -21.17 2.98 4.41
N ILE A 123 -21.62 2.81 5.66
CA ILE A 123 -22.26 3.88 6.43
C ILE A 123 -21.48 4.20 7.70
N VAL A 124 -21.28 3.20 8.56
CA VAL A 124 -20.69 3.44 9.88
C VAL A 124 -19.21 3.81 9.77
N PHE A 125 -18.44 3.05 8.99
CA PHE A 125 -17.00 3.19 8.87
C PHE A 125 -16.57 4.54 8.26
N PRO A 126 -17.18 5.08 7.20
CA PRO A 126 -16.82 6.40 6.68
C PRO A 126 -17.06 7.52 7.69
N ILE A 127 -18.16 7.45 8.45
CA ILE A 127 -18.50 8.45 9.47
C ILE A 127 -17.52 8.37 10.63
N VAL A 128 -17.33 7.18 11.19
CA VAL A 128 -16.41 6.95 12.32
C VAL A 128 -14.98 7.25 11.89
N GLY A 129 -14.58 6.81 10.70
CA GLY A 129 -13.26 7.05 10.14
C GLY A 129 -12.97 8.54 9.93
N PHE A 130 -13.94 9.30 9.42
CA PHE A 130 -13.78 10.75 9.31
C PHE A 130 -13.64 11.41 10.69
N MET A 131 -14.50 11.07 11.66
CA MET A 131 -14.38 11.60 13.02
C MET A 131 -13.04 11.23 13.66
N LEU A 132 -12.56 10.01 13.41
CA LEU A 132 -11.31 9.50 13.92
C LEU A 132 -10.11 10.18 13.27
N LEU A 133 -10.10 10.44 11.96
CA LEU A 133 -8.95 11.07 11.31
C LEU A 133 -8.96 12.61 11.41
N HIS A 134 -10.11 13.25 11.20
CA HIS A 134 -10.24 14.70 11.24
C HIS A 134 -10.36 15.23 12.66
N GLY A 135 -11.20 14.60 13.48
CA GLY A 135 -11.50 15.04 14.83
C GLY A 135 -12.95 15.42 14.97
N ALA A 136 -13.44 15.26 16.19
CA ALA A 136 -14.79 15.54 16.61
C ALA A 136 -14.72 16.30 17.94
N PRO A 137 -14.74 17.66 17.93
CA PRO A 137 -14.68 18.45 19.15
C PRO A 137 -15.79 18.12 20.15
N SER A 138 -16.95 17.68 19.68
CA SER A 138 -18.06 17.19 20.51
C SER A 138 -17.71 15.96 21.35
N LEU A 139 -16.71 15.19 20.93
CA LEU A 139 -16.19 14.01 21.62
C LEU A 139 -14.85 14.30 22.33
N GLY A 140 -14.42 15.56 22.38
CA GLY A 140 -13.13 15.96 22.93
C GLY A 140 -11.92 15.65 22.03
N LEU A 141 -12.13 15.25 20.78
CA LEU A 141 -11.05 14.96 19.83
C LEU A 141 -10.59 16.24 19.14
N PRO A 142 -9.30 16.63 19.25
CA PRO A 142 -8.78 17.82 18.60
C PRO A 142 -8.81 17.66 17.08
N ILE A 143 -9.01 18.78 16.38
CA ILE A 143 -9.04 18.80 14.92
C ILE A 143 -7.60 18.69 14.39
N VAL A 144 -7.38 17.71 13.50
CA VAL A 144 -6.17 17.58 12.69
C VAL A 144 -6.53 17.94 11.26
N GLN A 145 -5.95 19.03 10.77
CA GLN A 145 -6.24 19.53 9.43
C GLN A 145 -5.83 18.52 8.36
N THR A 146 -6.61 18.45 7.29
CA THR A 146 -6.42 17.49 6.18
C THR A 146 -5.09 17.67 5.44
N HIS A 147 -4.47 18.85 5.50
CA HIS A 147 -3.15 19.07 4.89
C HIS A 147 -2.02 18.31 5.61
N PHE A 148 -2.23 17.86 6.86
CA PHE A 148 -1.29 16.99 7.56
C PHE A 148 -1.46 15.52 7.20
N TRP A 149 -2.53 15.16 6.48
CA TRP A 149 -2.77 13.79 6.08
C TRP A 149 -1.88 13.51 4.87
N GLY A 150 -1.17 12.38 4.89
CA GLY A 150 -0.33 11.99 3.77
C GLY A 150 0.07 10.53 3.85
N GLY A 151 0.99 10.14 2.99
CA GLY A 151 1.53 8.79 2.96
C GLY A 151 0.45 7.75 2.65
N PHE A 152 0.65 6.55 3.20
CA PHE A 152 -0.23 5.40 3.02
C PHE A 152 -1.66 5.66 3.50
N LEU A 153 -1.83 6.44 4.58
CA LEU A 153 -3.14 6.81 5.12
C LEU A 153 -4.05 7.41 4.05
N VAL A 154 -3.57 8.43 3.34
CA VAL A 154 -4.38 9.10 2.31
C VAL A 154 -4.64 8.18 1.11
N SER A 155 -3.64 7.39 0.71
CA SER A 155 -3.81 6.43 -0.40
C SER A 155 -4.91 5.41 -0.11
N ILE A 156 -4.93 4.85 1.10
CA ILE A 156 -5.99 3.94 1.54
C ILE A 156 -7.34 4.66 1.56
N VAL A 157 -7.43 5.82 2.20
CA VAL A 157 -8.70 6.55 2.33
C VAL A 157 -9.29 6.84 0.96
N ILE A 158 -8.50 7.35 0.01
CA ILE A 158 -8.95 7.64 -1.35
C ILE A 158 -9.34 6.35 -2.08
N GLY A 159 -8.55 5.28 -1.94
CA GLY A 159 -8.85 3.98 -2.53
C GLY A 159 -10.19 3.43 -2.06
N THR A 160 -10.42 3.42 -0.75
CA THR A 160 -11.64 2.91 -0.13
C THR A 160 -12.86 3.77 -0.47
N VAL A 161 -12.74 5.10 -0.43
CA VAL A 161 -13.82 6.00 -0.87
C VAL A 161 -14.14 5.81 -2.35
N GLY A 162 -13.11 5.67 -3.20
CA GLY A 162 -13.27 5.40 -4.62
C GLY A 162 -14.01 4.10 -4.89
N ILE A 163 -13.67 3.03 -4.17
CA ILE A 163 -14.38 1.75 -4.23
C ILE A 163 -15.83 1.93 -3.80
N VAL A 164 -16.07 2.58 -2.65
CA VAL A 164 -17.41 2.79 -2.10
C VAL A 164 -18.33 3.51 -3.08
N ILE A 165 -17.83 4.57 -3.73
CA ILE A 165 -18.60 5.37 -4.70
C ILE A 165 -18.77 4.64 -6.04
N SER A 166 -17.89 3.69 -6.37
CA SER A 166 -17.95 2.94 -7.64
C SER A 166 -18.97 1.80 -7.66
N VAL A 167 -19.46 1.36 -6.49
CA VAL A 167 -20.45 0.29 -6.39
C VAL A 167 -21.84 0.90 -6.71
N PRO A 168 -22.53 0.41 -7.76
CA PRO A 168 -23.82 0.93 -8.19
C PRO A 168 -24.97 0.62 -7.22
#